data_AF-A0A9E4BN85-F1
#
_entry.id   AF-A0A9E4BN85-F1
#
_cell.length_a   1.000
_cell.length_b   1.000
_cell.length_c   1.000
_cell.angle_alpha   90.00
_cell.angle_beta   90.00
_cell.angle_gamma   90.00
#
_symmetry.space_group_name_H-M   'P 1'
#
loop_
_entity.id
_entity.type
_entity.pdbx_description
1 polymer ?
#
loop_
_entity_poly.entity_id
_entity_poly.type
_entity_poly.pdbx_seq_one_letter_code
_entity_poly.pdbx_strand_id
1 'polypeptide(L)'
;IEVIDYKTRFRASSSRPRIPDLLQLAGYGVAALLEYQTQHVFLRRHYLESGEEDRLLLCRDETRSVDLALRRWIRRLSGGDAPRQGRHCRMCFYCPSCEHAAFEVERPPWGRPA
;
A
#
# COMPACT_ATOMS: atom_id res chain seq x y z
N ILE A 1 -5.04 -20.26 8.77
CA ILE A 1 -5.54 -19.38 7.69
C ILE A 1 -4.37 -18.63 7.11
N GLU A 2 -4.36 -18.45 5.80
CA GLU A 2 -3.28 -17.77 5.10
C GLU A 2 -3.87 -16.70 4.17
N VAL A 3 -3.22 -15.54 4.14
CA VAL A 3 -3.50 -14.45 3.20
C VAL A 3 -2.29 -14.30 2.30
N ILE A 4 -2.51 -14.37 0.99
CA ILE A 4 -1.45 -14.27 -0.02
C ILE A 4 -1.70 -13.07 -0.93
N ASP A 5 -0.73 -12.17 -1.01
CA ASP A 5 -0.71 -11.00 -1.88
C ASP A 5 0.31 -11.21 -3.02
N TYR A 6 -0.19 -11.36 -4.24
CA TYR A 6 0.65 -11.53 -5.44
C TYR A 6 0.98 -10.18 -6.07
N LYS A 7 2.28 -9.89 -6.23
CA LYS A 7 2.78 -8.67 -6.89
C LYS A 7 3.44 -9.01 -8.21
N THR A 8 3.01 -8.34 -9.28
CA THR A 8 3.46 -8.60 -10.65
C THR A 8 4.74 -7.88 -11.03
N ARG A 9 5.10 -6.77 -10.39
CA ARG A 9 6.33 -6.03 -10.71
C ARG A 9 7.38 -6.20 -9.63
N PHE A 10 8.61 -6.42 -10.07
CA PHE A 10 9.81 -6.38 -9.24
C PHE A 10 9.96 -5.03 -8.53
N ARG A 11 10.65 -5.02 -7.37
CA ARG A 11 10.98 -3.80 -6.62
C ARG A 11 11.73 -2.79 -7.51
N ALA A 12 11.01 -1.86 -8.13
CA ALA A 12 11.61 -0.64 -8.65
C ALA A 12 11.94 0.27 -7.47
N SER A 13 13.20 0.22 -7.01
CA SER A 13 13.86 1.08 -5.99
C SER A 13 14.13 0.42 -4.63
N SER A 14 15.41 0.11 -4.44
CA SER A 14 16.22 0.11 -3.22
C SER A 14 15.54 0.30 -1.84
N SER A 15 15.81 -0.69 -0.99
CA SER A 15 16.01 -0.65 0.47
C SER A 15 14.85 -0.86 1.45
N ARG A 16 13.58 -0.59 1.15
CA ARG A 16 12.50 -0.86 2.14
C ARG A 16 11.17 -1.23 1.47
N PRO A 17 10.35 -2.11 2.07
CA PRO A 17 8.96 -2.25 1.66
C PRO A 17 8.33 -0.85 1.68
N ARG A 18 7.58 -0.48 0.63
CA ARG A 18 6.76 0.72 0.74
C ARG A 18 5.82 0.45 1.93
N ILE A 19 5.88 1.30 2.96
CA ILE A 19 5.03 1.20 4.15
C ILE A 19 3.56 0.87 3.80
N PRO A 20 2.98 1.40 2.70
CA PRO A 20 1.67 0.98 2.20
C PRO A 20 1.49 -0.51 1.93
N ASP A 21 2.48 -1.20 1.36
CA ASP A 21 2.31 -2.59 0.90
C ASP A 21 2.25 -3.58 2.07
N LEU A 22 3.08 -3.37 3.11
CA LEU A 22 3.00 -4.19 4.33
C LEU A 22 1.76 -3.86 5.16
N LEU A 23 1.36 -2.59 5.20
CA LEU A 23 0.14 -2.18 5.88
C LEU A 23 -1.11 -2.72 5.19
N GLN A 24 -1.10 -2.79 3.85
CA GLN A 24 -2.14 -3.46 3.05
C GLN A 24 -2.25 -4.94 3.43
N LEU A 25 -1.12 -5.66 3.41
CA LEU A 25 -1.10 -7.09 3.75
C LEU A 25 -1.56 -7.33 5.21
N ALA A 26 -1.09 -6.52 6.16
CA ALA A 26 -1.53 -6.58 7.55
C ALA A 26 -3.03 -6.29 7.71
N GLY A 27 -3.58 -5.35 6.93
CA GLY A 27 -5.01 -5.05 6.90
C GLY A 27 -5.86 -6.25 6.47
N TYR A 28 -5.44 -6.97 5.43
CA TYR A 28 -6.08 -8.24 5.04
C TYR A 28 -5.96 -9.30 6.14
N GLY A 29 -4.81 -9.36 6.82
CA GLY A 29 -4.60 -10.21 7.98
C GLY A 29 -5.59 -9.95 9.10
N VAL A 30 -5.78 -8.69 9.48
CA VAL A 30 -6.77 -8.29 10.49
C VAL A 30 -8.18 -8.68 10.06
N ALA A 31 -8.54 -8.45 8.80
CA ALA A 31 -9.85 -8.86 8.29
C ALA A 31 -10.05 -10.37 8.42
N ALA A 32 -9.06 -11.18 8.05
CA ALA A 32 -9.11 -12.64 8.20
C ALA A 32 -9.19 -13.09 9.67
N LEU A 33 -8.42 -12.47 10.57
CA LEU A 33 -8.48 -12.77 12.00
C LEU A 33 -9.88 -12.54 12.59
N LEU A 34 -10.53 -11.45 12.18
CA LEU A 34 -11.86 -11.08 12.64
C LEU A 34 -12.95 -11.97 12.04
N GLU A 35 -12.92 -12.17 10.72
CA GLU A 35 -13.90 -12.98 9.98
C GLU A 35 -13.93 -14.42 10.47
N TYR A 36 -12.76 -15.04 10.58
CA TYR A 36 -12.63 -16.45 10.92
C TYR A 36 -12.37 -16.71 12.40
N GLN A 37 -12.36 -15.66 13.23
CA GLN A 37 -12.17 -15.73 14.68
C GLN A 37 -10.93 -16.51 15.12
N THR A 38 -9.84 -16.48 14.34
CA THR A 38 -8.60 -17.19 14.66
C THR A 38 -7.68 -16.37 15.56
N GLN A 39 -6.73 -17.06 16.20
CA GLN A 39 -5.72 -16.40 17.05
C GLN A 39 -4.53 -15.87 16.26
N HIS A 40 -4.26 -16.46 15.10
CA HIS A 40 -3.17 -16.08 14.21
C HIS A 40 -3.57 -16.27 12.74
N VAL A 41 -2.88 -15.54 11.86
CA VAL A 41 -2.97 -15.68 10.41
C VAL A 41 -1.56 -15.57 9.81
N PHE A 42 -1.25 -16.45 8.85
CA PHE A 42 -0.01 -16.34 8.08
C PHE A 42 -0.23 -15.37 6.93
N LEU A 43 0.68 -14.43 6.77
CA LEU A 43 0.65 -13.44 5.70
C LEU A 43 1.83 -13.65 4.78
N ARG A 44 1.56 -13.72 3.48
CA ARG A 44 2.57 -13.92 2.45
C ARG A 44 2.44 -12.87 1.37
N ARG A 45 3.58 -12.40 0.90
CA ARG A 45 3.67 -11.56 -0.29
C ARG A 45 4.65 -12.17 -1.27
N HIS A 46 4.18 -12.46 -2.47
CA HIS A 46 4.98 -13.14 -3.49
C HIS A 46 5.16 -12.22 -4.70
N TYR A 47 6.42 -11.97 -5.06
CA TYR A 47 6.80 -11.25 -6.27
C TYR A 47 6.94 -12.24 -7.43
N LEU A 48 6.00 -12.24 -8.37
CA LEU A 48 5.94 -13.24 -9.45
C LEU A 48 7.15 -13.21 -10.38
N GLU A 49 7.70 -12.01 -10.64
CA GLU A 49 8.86 -11.85 -11.53
C GLU A 49 10.17 -12.35 -10.91
N SER A 50 10.39 -12.13 -9.60
CA SER A 50 11.63 -12.55 -8.93
C SER A 50 11.53 -13.87 -8.17
N GLY A 51 10.32 -14.35 -7.89
CA GLY A 51 10.07 -15.47 -6.99
C GLY A 51 10.34 -15.16 -5.51
N GLU A 52 10.67 -13.90 -5.16
CA GLU A 52 10.93 -13.50 -3.79
C GLU A 52 9.64 -13.51 -2.96
N GLU A 53 9.77 -13.87 -1.68
CA GLU A 53 8.64 -13.96 -0.75
C GLU A 53 8.95 -13.31 0.60
N ASP A 54 8.01 -12.49 1.08
CA ASP A 54 7.97 -12.05 2.47
C ASP A 54 6.94 -12.88 3.24
N ARG A 55 7.31 -13.34 4.43
CA ARG A 55 6.43 -14.10 5.34
C ARG A 55 6.30 -13.37 6.67
N LEU A 56 5.08 -13.25 7.16
CA LEU A 56 4.77 -12.67 8.46
C LEU A 56 3.72 -13.54 9.17
N LEU A 57 3.80 -13.60 10.49
CA LEU A 57 2.73 -14.10 11.33
C LEU A 57 2.06 -12.89 11.97
N LEU A 58 0.74 -12.80 11.88
CA LEU A 58 -0.03 -11.78 12.58
C LEU A 58 -0.88 -12.44 13.64
N CYS A 59 -0.71 -12.01 14.88
CA CYS A 59 -1.47 -12.47 16.04
C CYS A 59 -2.63 -11.52 16.36
N ARG A 60 -3.65 -12.05 17.04
CA ARG A 60 -4.87 -11.31 17.37
C ARG A 60 -4.63 -10.09 18.27
N ASP A 61 -3.66 -10.13 19.16
CA ASP A 61 -3.26 -9.02 20.04
C ASP A 61 -2.59 -7.86 19.27
N GLU A 62 -2.00 -8.13 18.12
CA GLU A 62 -1.36 -7.12 17.26
C GLU A 62 -2.38 -6.31 16.42
N THR A 63 -3.65 -6.75 16.37
CA THR A 63 -4.71 -6.09 15.59
C THR A 63 -4.86 -4.60 15.93
N ARG A 64 -4.69 -4.23 17.21
CA ARG A 64 -4.75 -2.84 17.66
C ARG A 64 -3.62 -1.98 17.08
N SER A 65 -2.42 -2.54 16.95
CA SER A 65 -1.27 -1.85 16.36
C SER A 65 -1.49 -1.60 14.87
N VAL A 66 -2.08 -2.57 14.17
CA VAL A 66 -2.44 -2.45 12.75
C VAL A 66 -3.55 -1.41 12.55
N ASP A 67 -4.62 -1.43 13.36
CA ASP A 67 -5.69 -0.41 13.33
C ASP A 67 -5.12 1.00 13.55
N LEU A 68 -4.25 1.17 14.55
CA LEU A 68 -3.60 2.46 14.81
C LEU A 68 -2.75 2.93 13.62
N ALA A 69 -2.00 2.03 12.99
CA ALA A 69 -1.20 2.34 11.81
C ALA A 69 -2.08 2.74 10.62
N LEU A 70 -3.18 2.01 10.37
CA LEU A 70 -4.16 2.33 9.33
C LEU A 70 -4.83 3.69 9.58
N ARG A 71 -5.28 3.96 10.81
CA ARG A 71 -5.88 5.26 11.17
C ARG A 71 -4.92 6.42 10.98
N ARG A 72 -3.65 6.26 11.38
CA ARG A 72 -2.61 7.28 11.14
C ARG A 72 -2.40 7.52 9.66
N TRP A 73 -2.37 6.45 8.86
CA TRP A 73 -2.24 6.55 7.42
C TRP A 73 -3.44 7.26 6.77
N ILE A 74 -4.67 6.85 7.11
CA ILE A 74 -5.90 7.46 6.60
C ILE A 74 -6.02 8.92 7.03
N ARG A 75 -5.69 9.25 8.28
CA ARG A 75 -5.74 10.64 8.77
C ARG A 75 -4.84 11.56 7.96
N ARG A 76 -3.68 11.07 7.47
CA ARG A 76 -2.83 11.84 6.55
C ARG A 76 -3.54 12.14 5.22
N LEU A 77 -4.49 11.32 4.79
CA LEU A 77 -5.31 11.57 3.60
C LEU A 77 -6.42 12.60 3.88
N SER A 78 -6.99 12.58 5.08
CA SER A 78 -8.09 13.48 5.47
C SER A 78 -7.64 14.86 5.97
N GLY A 79 -6.38 15.00 6.43
CA GLY A 79 -5.87 16.20 7.08
C GLY A 79 -5.57 17.38 6.16
N GLY A 80 -5.83 17.28 4.85
CA GLY A 80 -5.48 18.32 3.88
C GLY A 80 -3.98 18.42 3.58
N ASP A 81 -3.14 17.59 4.21
CA ASP A 81 -1.74 17.47 3.87
C ASP A 81 -1.61 16.89 2.46
N ALA A 82 -1.24 17.73 1.50
CA ALA A 82 -0.89 17.27 0.17
C ALA A 82 0.21 16.19 0.28
N PRO A 83 0.13 15.10 -0.50
CA PRO A 83 1.21 14.12 -0.54
C PRO A 83 2.53 14.85 -0.87
N ARG A 84 3.59 14.53 -0.12
CA ARG A 84 4.90 15.17 -0.32
C ARG A 84 5.31 15.04 -1.77
N GLN A 85 5.73 16.12 -2.41
CA GLN A 85 6.27 16.08 -3.76
C GLN A 85 7.40 15.05 -3.92
N GLY A 86 7.41 14.30 -5.02
CA GLY A 86 8.49 13.34 -5.29
C GLY A 86 8.26 12.44 -6.49
N ARG A 87 9.08 11.39 -6.62
CA ARG A 87 9.08 10.47 -7.78
C ARG A 87 7.71 9.85 -8.10
N HIS A 88 6.84 9.69 -7.11
CA HIS A 88 5.49 9.14 -7.32
C HIS A 88 4.59 10.09 -8.12
N CYS A 89 4.85 11.40 -8.17
CA CYS A 89 4.10 12.33 -9.02
C CYS A 89 4.16 11.90 -10.49
N ARG A 90 5.29 11.35 -10.97
CA ARG A 90 5.44 10.86 -12.36
C ARG A 90 4.54 9.68 -12.70
N MET A 91 4.10 8.94 -11.69
CA MET A 91 3.20 7.78 -11.85
C MET A 91 1.79 8.11 -11.36
N CYS A 92 1.55 9.33 -10.88
CA CYS A 92 0.27 9.75 -10.36
C CYS A 92 -0.63 10.16 -11.53
N PHE A 93 -1.75 9.46 -11.68
CA PHE A 93 -2.74 9.76 -12.72
C PHE A 93 -3.26 11.20 -12.66
N TYR A 94 -3.38 11.76 -11.45
CA TYR A 94 -3.87 13.13 -11.22
C TYR A 94 -2.77 14.20 -11.28
N CYS A 95 -1.52 13.83 -11.57
CA CYS A 95 -0.42 14.79 -11.65
C CYS A 95 -0.70 15.97 -12.61
N PRO A 96 -1.29 15.77 -13.82
CA PRO A 96 -1.54 16.87 -14.76
C PRO A 96 -2.58 17.91 -14.31
N SER A 97 -3.32 17.63 -13.22
CA SER A 97 -4.29 18.55 -12.62
C SER A 97 -3.98 18.87 -11.16
N CYS A 98 -2.80 18.48 -10.66
CA CYS A 98 -2.38 18.70 -9.28
C CYS A 98 -1.54 19.98 -9.19
N GLU A 99 -2.03 20.98 -8.46
CA GLU A 99 -1.33 22.25 -8.20
C GLU A 99 -0.03 22.07 -7.40
N HIS A 100 0.13 20.91 -6.76
CA HIS A 100 1.30 20.55 -5.99
C HIS A 100 2.20 19.53 -6.71
N ALA A 101 2.08 19.34 -8.03
CA ALA A 101 2.90 18.40 -8.79
C ALA A 101 4.41 18.75 -8.71
N ALA A 102 5.26 17.74 -8.48
CA ALA A 102 6.71 17.91 -8.48
C ALA A 102 7.32 18.02 -9.89
N PHE A 103 6.54 17.65 -10.92
CA PHE A 103 6.96 17.62 -12.31
C PHE A 103 5.76 18.00 -13.19
N GLU A 104 5.99 18.81 -14.21
CA GLU A 104 5.04 18.88 -15.33
C GLU A 104 5.06 17.53 -16.06
N VAL A 105 3.88 16.93 -16.20
CA VAL A 105 3.70 15.72 -17.00
C VAL A 105 3.00 16.17 -18.27
N GLU A 106 3.62 15.95 -19.43
CA GLU A 106 2.92 16.12 -20.70
C GLU A 106 1.61 15.33 -20.61
N ARG A 107 0.48 16.03 -20.76
CA ARG A 107 -0.82 15.37 -20.74
C ARG A 107 -0.79 14.24 -21.76
N PRO A 108 -1.03 12.98 -21.36
CA PRO A 108 -1.15 11.92 -22.35
C PRO A 108 -2.30 12.29 -23.32
N PRO A 109 -2.19 11.93 -24.61
CA PRO A 109 -3.13 12.35 -25.65
C PRO A 109 -4.57 11.84 -25.45
N TRP A 110 -4.78 10.94 -24.49
CA TRP A 110 -6.08 10.39 -24.13
C TRP A 110 -6.79 11.33 -23.14
N GLY A 111 -7.57 12.24 -23.74
CA GLY A 111 -8.72 13.01 -23.25
C GLY A 111 -9.06 13.07 -21.75
N ARG A 112 -9.42 14.29 -21.32
CA ARG A 112 -9.99 14.65 -20.01
C ARG A 112 -11.16 13.72 -19.59
N PRO A 113 -11.35 13.41 -18.30
CA PRO A 113 -12.67 13.03 -17.83
C PRO A 113 -13.60 14.26 -17.84
N ALA A 114 -14.86 13.98 -18.14
CA ALA A 114 -15.98 14.89 -18.35
C ALA A 114 -16.23 15.89 -17.21
#